data_AF-A0A151RUL9-F1
#
_entry.id   AF-A0A151RUL9-F1
#
_cell.length_a   1.000
_cell.length_b   1.000
_cell.length_c   1.000
_cell.angle_alpha   90.00
_cell.angle_beta   90.00
_cell.angle_gamma   90.00
#
_symmetry.space_group_name_H-M   'P 1'
#
loop_
_entity.id
_entity.type
_entity.pdbx_description
1 polymer ?
#
loop_
_entity_poly.entity_id
_entity_poly.type
_entity_poly.pdbx_seq_one_letter_code
_entity_poly.pdbx_strand_id
1 'polypeptide(L)' 'TWKLEDLPKNKKVVGCKWIFKKREGIMSVENARYKARLLAKRFTQVEGIDYNEIFSPMVKHYSIKIVMEIVN' A
#
# COMPACT_ATOMS: atom_id res chain seq x y z
N THR A 1 17.15 -9.60 -5.26
CA THR A 1 17.66 -8.23 -5.42
C THR A 1 16.78 -7.46 -6.39
N TRP A 2 16.02 -6.47 -5.90
CA TRP A 2 15.24 -5.60 -6.79
C TRP A 2 16.14 -4.49 -7.31
N LYS A 3 15.81 -3.99 -8.50
CA LYS A 3 16.42 -2.80 -9.07
C LYS A 3 15.33 -1.74 -9.18
N LEU A 4 15.65 -0.53 -8.75
CA LEU A 4 14.81 0.61 -9.09
C LEU A 4 14.90 0.77 -10.60
N GLU A 5 13.76 0.69 -11.27
CA GLU A 5 13.64 0.95 -12.70
C GLU A 5 13.05 2.33 -12.92
N ASP A 6 13.48 2.98 -13.98
CA ASP A 6 12.90 4.25 -14.40
C ASP A 6 11.44 4.03 -14.85
N LEU A 7 10.63 5.07 -14.67
CA LEU A 7 9.24 5.04 -15.13
C LEU A 7 9.20 4.82 -16.65
N PRO A 8 8.47 3.81 -17.16
CA PRO A 8 8.36 3.59 -18.60
C PRO A 8 7.81 4.82 -19.32
N LYS A 9 8.28 5.07 -20.54
CA LYS A 9 7.80 6.19 -21.37
C LYS A 9 6.27 6.14 -21.48
N ASN A 10 5.63 7.31 -21.30
CA ASN A 10 4.18 7.51 -21.35
C ASN A 10 3.36 6.84 -20.24
N LYS A 11 3.99 6.36 -19.16
CA LYS A 11 3.28 5.90 -17.95
C LYS A 11 3.26 6.98 -16.88
N LYS A 12 2.22 6.98 -16.03
CA LYS A 12 2.09 7.88 -14.89
C LYS A 12 2.45 7.14 -13.60
N VAL A 13 3.25 7.78 -12.74
CA VAL A 13 3.54 7.24 -11.41
C VAL A 13 2.27 7.27 -10.57
N VAL A 14 1.91 6.12 -9.98
CA VAL A 14 0.86 6.05 -8.98
C VAL A 14 1.41 6.57 -7.67
N GLY A 15 0.98 7.75 -7.25
CA GLY A 15 1.33 8.27 -5.94
C GLY A 15 0.79 7.37 -4.83
N CYS A 16 1.47 7.29 -3.69
CA CYS A 16 0.97 6.61 -2.50
C CYS A 16 0.97 7.54 -1.28
N LYS A 17 0.23 7.16 -0.23
CA LYS A 17 0.20 7.86 1.06
C LYS A 17 0.09 6.85 2.19
N TRP A 18 0.87 7.08 3.24
CA TRP A 18 0.70 6.36 4.51
C TRP A 18 -0.38 7.03 5.37
N ILE A 19 -1.25 6.20 5.93
CA ILE A 19 -2.24 6.61 6.93
C ILE A 19 -1.92 5.87 8.22
N PHE A 20 -1.62 6.64 9.26
CA PHE A 20 -1.47 6.16 10.62
C PHE A 20 -2.70 6.56 11.42
N LYS A 21 -3.36 5.59 12.05
CA LYS A 21 -4.53 5.83 12.90
C LYS A 21 -4.39 5.05 14.19
N LYS A 22 -4.42 5.76 15.31
CA LYS A 22 -4.64 5.17 16.63
C LYS A 22 -6.15 4.96 16.81
N ARG A 23 -6.55 3.78 17.24
CA ARG A 23 -7.88 3.53 17.82
C ARG A 23 -7.67 3.31 19.30
N GLU A 24 -8.24 4.20 20.11
CA GLU A 24 -8.34 3.95 21.55
C GLU A 24 -9.12 2.66 21.77
N GLY A 25 -8.64 1.84 22.69
CA GLY A 25 -9.35 0.66 23.15
C GLY A 25 -10.26 1.02 24.34
N ILE A 26 -11.00 0.03 24.83
CA ILE A 26 -11.85 0.21 26.01
C ILE A 26 -10.96 0.03 27.25
N MET A 27 -10.98 0.99 28.19
CA MET A 27 -10.17 0.89 29.42
C MET A 27 -10.41 -0.45 30.11
N SER A 28 -9.33 -1.14 30.47
CA SER A 28 -9.32 -2.46 31.11
C SER A 28 -9.86 -3.65 30.31
N VAL A 29 -10.32 -3.45 29.06
CA VAL A 29 -10.88 -4.52 28.21
C VAL A 29 -10.06 -4.70 26.93
N GLU A 30 -9.61 -3.61 26.30
CA GLU A 30 -8.86 -3.67 25.05
C GLU A 30 -7.78 -2.59 25.02
N ASN A 31 -6.56 -2.98 24.65
CA ASN A 31 -5.47 -2.03 24.45
C ASN A 31 -5.67 -1.18 23.19
N ALA A 32 -5.13 0.04 23.20
CA ALA A 32 -5.12 0.89 22.02
C ALA A 32 -4.43 0.19 20.83
N ARG A 33 -5.05 0.27 19.66
CA ARG A 33 -4.56 -0.35 18.42
C ARG A 33 -4.04 0.71 17.47
N TYR A 34 -2.81 0.54 17.03
CA TYR A 34 -2.19 1.35 16.00
C TYR A 34 -2.35 0.66 14.66
N LYS A 35 -2.90 1.37 13.67
CA LYS A 35 -3.04 0.88 12.30
C LYS A 35 -2.23 1.76 11.36
N ALA A 36 -1.33 1.16 10.60
CA ALA A 36 -0.68 1.76 9.46
C ALA A 36 -1.28 1.17 8.18
N ARG A 37 -1.66 2.02 7.23
CA ARG A 37 -2.17 1.61 5.93
C ARG A 37 -1.44 2.38 4.84
N LEU A 38 -0.86 1.68 3.89
CA LEU A 38 -0.36 2.28 2.64
C LEU A 38 -1.50 2.28 1.63
N LEU A 39 -1.87 3.46 1.14
CA LEU A 39 -2.91 3.62 0.13
C LEU A 39 -2.33 4.21 -1.14
N ALA A 40 -2.59 3.56 -2.27
CA ALA A 40 -2.39 4.14 -3.58
C ALA A 40 -3.40 5.30 -3.78
N LYS A 41 -2.93 6.42 -4.32
CA LYS A 41 -3.76 7.54 -4.78
C LYS A 41 -4.34 7.16 -6.14
N ARG A 42 -5.47 6.46 -6.13
CA ARG A 42 -6.10 5.84 -7.32
C ARG A 42 -6.62 6.83 -8.38
N PHE A 43 -6.58 8.13 -8.10
CA PHE A 43 -7.09 9.17 -9.02
C PHE A 43 -6.27 9.37 -10.31
N THR A 44 -5.18 8.64 -10.47
CA THR A 44 -4.25 8.79 -11.62
C THR A 44 -4.36 7.69 -12.66
N GLN A 45 -5.13 6.63 -12.38
CA GLN A 45 -5.22 5.45 -13.23
C GLN A 45 -6.56 5.36 -13.94
N VAL A 46 -6.52 5.12 -15.26
CA VAL A 46 -7.71 4.86 -16.08
C VAL A 46 -7.81 3.36 -16.36
N GLU A 47 -8.97 2.77 -16.05
CA GLU A 47 -9.27 1.36 -16.37
C GLU A 47 -9.17 1.12 -17.88
N GLY A 48 -8.56 0.00 -18.28
CA GLY A 48 -8.30 -0.36 -19.68
C GLY A 48 -7.11 0.36 -20.34
N ILE A 49 -6.48 1.32 -19.66
CA ILE A 49 -5.26 2.02 -20.13
C ILE A 49 -4.08 1.77 -19.19
N ASP A 50 -4.30 1.99 -17.89
CA ASP A 50 -3.27 1.85 -16.85
C ASP A 50 -3.37 0.52 -16.09
N TYR A 51 -4.54 -0.10 -16.06
CA TYR A 51 -4.77 -1.44 -15.49
C TYR A 51 -5.99 -2.10 -16.13
N ASN A 52 -5.98 -3.43 -16.20
CA ASN A 52 -7.10 -4.21 -16.77
C ASN A 52 -7.98 -4.87 -15.69
N GLU A 53 -7.52 -4.99 -14.45
CA GLU A 53 -8.29 -5.55 -13.32
C GLU A 53 -8.00 -4.78 -12.02
N ILE A 54 -9.04 -4.54 -11.21
CA ILE A 54 -8.91 -3.88 -9.89
C ILE A 54 -8.60 -4.92 -8.83
N PHE A 55 -7.33 -5.09 -8.49
CA PHE A 55 -6.96 -5.76 -7.24
C PHE A 55 -7.08 -4.74 -6.10
N SER A 56 -8.10 -4.86 -5.25
CA SER A 56 -8.16 -4.04 -4.03
C SER A 56 -7.09 -4.56 -3.05
N PRO A 57 -5.94 -3.87 -2.87
CA PRO A 57 -4.83 -4.43 -2.14
C PRO A 57 -5.03 -4.01 -0.70
N MET A 58 -5.78 -4.78 0.07
CA MET A 58 -5.58 -4.73 1.51
C MET A 58 -4.27 -5.45 1.79
N VAL A 59 -3.16 -4.70 1.68
CA VAL A 59 -1.82 -5.25 1.86
C VAL A 59 -1.73 -5.82 3.27
N LYS A 60 -1.65 -7.14 3.38
CA LYS A 60 -1.46 -7.82 4.66
C LYS A 60 -0.03 -7.57 5.12
N HIS A 61 0.19 -7.46 6.43
CA HIS A 61 1.55 -7.31 6.98
C HIS A 61 2.51 -8.40 6.49
N TYR A 62 2.01 -9.62 6.27
CA TYR A 62 2.77 -10.72 5.69
C TYR A 62 3.28 -10.40 4.27
N SER A 63 2.44 -9.79 3.42
CA SER A 63 2.85 -9.36 2.08
C SER A 63 3.94 -8.29 2.13
N ILE A 64 3.88 -7.35 3.09
CA ILE A 64 4.95 -6.34 3.29
C ILE A 64 6.25 -7.04 3.71
N LYS A 65 6.17 -7.95 4.69
CA LYS A 65 7.35 -8.72 5.13
C LYS A 65 7.98 -9.49 3.99
N ILE A 66 7.19 -10.24 3.21
CA ILE A 66 7.67 -10.97 2.03
C ILE A 66 8.37 -10.02 1.06
N VAL A 67 7.74 -8.90 0.71
CA VAL A 67 8.36 -7.94 -0.21
C VAL A 67 9.69 -7.43 0.35
N MET A 68 9.73 -7.03 1.62
CA MET A 68 10.96 -6.56 2.28
C MET A 68 12.05 -7.65 2.36
N GLU A 69 11.65 -8.91 2.49
CA GLU A 69 12.53 -10.08 2.61
C GLU A 69 13.07 -10.53 1.26
N ILE A 70 12.30 -10.37 0.16
CA ILE A 70 12.80 -10.53 -1.21
C ILE A 70 13.72 -9.34 -1.60
N VAL A 71 13.55 -8.19 -0.95
CA VAL A 71 14.39 -7.00 -1.16
C VAL A 71 15.75 -7.09 -0.48
N ASN A 72 15.88 -7.90 0.56
CA ASN A 72 17.14 -8.10 1.27
C ASN A 72 18.10 -9.06 0.55
#